data_AF-A0AAV3ZKZ0-F1
#
_entry.id   AF-A0AAV3ZKZ0-F1
#
_cell.length_a   1.000
_cell.length_b   1.000
_cell.length_c   1.000
_cell.angle_alpha   90.00
_cell.angle_beta   90.00
_cell.angle_gamma   90.00
#
_symmetry.space_group_name_H-M   'P 1'
#
loop_
_entity.id
_entity.type
_entity.pdbx_description
1 polymer ?
#
loop_
_entity_poly.entity_id
_entity_poly.type
_entity_poly.pdbx_seq_one_letter_code
_entity_poly.pdbx_strand_id
1 'polypeptide(L)'
;MKCRIYLFESASNTTVHLSRQCIYSADSMTDTEVHLSRQCIYSADSMTDTEVHLSHQCIYSADSMTDTEVHLSHQCIYSADSMTDTTVHLSHQCIYSADSMTDTEVHLSHQ
;
A
#
# COMPACT_ATOMS: atom_id res chain seq x y z
N MET A 1 -8.93 23.20 -1.97
CA MET A 1 -9.19 21.92 -1.29
C MET A 1 -8.13 21.74 -0.20
N LYS A 2 -8.43 21.03 0.91
CA LYS A 2 -7.47 20.82 2.01
C LYS A 2 -7.03 19.35 2.03
N CYS A 3 -5.72 19.13 1.98
CA CYS A 3 -5.13 17.82 2.23
C CYS A 3 -5.19 17.48 3.73
N ARG A 4 -5.43 16.21 4.08
CA ARG A 4 -5.34 15.72 5.47
C ARG A 4 -4.07 14.91 5.65
N ILE A 5 -3.36 15.12 6.76
CA ILE A 5 -2.12 14.42 7.08
C ILE A 5 -2.33 13.60 8.34
N TYR A 6 -1.91 12.34 8.31
CA TYR A 6 -1.98 11.38 9.40
C TYR A 6 -0.60 10.76 9.60
N LEU A 7 -0.06 10.84 10.82
CA LEU A 7 1.26 10.31 11.16
C LEU A 7 1.13 9.48 12.43
N PHE A 8 1.64 8.26 12.39
CA PHE A 8 1.61 7.31 13.50
C PHE A 8 2.98 6.65 13.65
N GLU A 9 3.35 6.29 14.87
CA GLU A 9 4.52 5.44 15.10
C GLU A 9 4.17 3.98 14.78
N SER A 10 2.99 3.53 15.20
CA SER A 10 2.52 2.17 14.95
C SER A 10 1.00 2.14 14.76
N ALA A 11 0.54 1.24 13.92
CA ALA A 11 -0.87 0.88 13.76
C ALA A 11 -1.01 -0.63 13.91
N SER A 12 -1.95 -1.09 14.74
CA SER A 12 -2.17 -2.53 14.91
C SER A 12 -3.63 -2.86 15.08
N ASN A 13 -4.08 -3.99 14.52
CA ASN A 13 -5.47 -4.46 14.63
C ASN A 13 -6.47 -3.36 14.24
N THR A 14 -6.24 -2.69 13.12
CA THR A 14 -6.99 -1.50 12.72
C THR A 14 -7.26 -1.46 11.24
N THR A 15 -8.32 -0.76 10.87
CA THR A 15 -8.67 -0.46 9.49
C THR A 15 -8.50 1.04 9.22
N VAL A 16 -7.80 1.39 8.15
CA VAL A 16 -7.56 2.77 7.72
C VAL A 16 -8.35 3.03 6.43
N HIS A 17 -9.33 3.94 6.46
CA HIS A 17 -10.06 4.36 5.26
C HIS A 17 -9.85 5.84 4.97
N LEU A 18 -9.18 6.16 3.85
CA LEU A 18 -8.95 7.53 3.41
C LEU A 18 -9.31 7.69 1.94
N SER A 19 -10.20 8.64 1.63
CA SER A 19 -10.87 8.63 0.32
C SER A 19 -10.65 9.86 -0.55
N ARG A 20 -9.88 10.86 -0.10
CA ARG A 20 -9.61 12.10 -0.85
C ARG A 20 -8.40 12.84 -0.30
N GLN A 21 -7.42 13.15 -1.15
CA GLN A 21 -6.35 14.12 -0.87
C GLN A 21 -5.77 13.98 0.54
N CYS A 22 -5.08 12.88 0.77
CA CYS A 22 -4.55 12.54 2.08
C CYS A 22 -3.09 12.10 2.00
N ILE A 23 -2.38 12.30 3.10
CA ILE A 23 -1.06 11.72 3.35
C ILE A 23 -1.19 10.90 4.64
N TYR A 24 -0.76 9.65 4.60
CA TYR A 24 -0.68 8.78 5.77
C TYR A 24 0.74 8.22 5.88
N SER A 25 1.31 8.23 7.08
CA SER A 25 2.58 7.55 7.37
C SER A 25 2.49 6.79 8.68
N ALA A 26 3.01 5.57 8.71
CA ALA A 26 3.20 4.80 9.95
C ALA A 26 4.55 4.09 9.94
N ASP A 27 5.33 4.15 11.02
CA ASP A 27 6.63 3.45 11.04
C ASP A 27 6.40 1.92 11.00
N SER A 28 5.36 1.43 11.69
CA SER A 28 5.00 0.00 11.68
C SER A 28 3.50 -0.26 11.54
N MET A 29 3.17 -1.34 10.84
CA MET A 29 1.82 -1.90 10.76
C MET A 29 1.78 -3.40 11.02
N THR A 30 0.78 -3.83 11.78
CA THR A 30 0.54 -5.27 12.04
C THR A 30 -0.94 -5.56 12.13
N ASP A 31 -1.44 -6.60 11.45
CA ASP A 31 -2.87 -6.95 11.43
C ASP A 31 -3.73 -5.74 11.00
N THR A 32 -3.39 -5.15 9.85
CA THR A 32 -4.08 -3.92 9.40
C THR A 32 -4.68 -4.05 8.02
N GLU A 33 -5.72 -3.25 7.77
CA GLU A 33 -6.36 -3.16 6.46
C GLU A 33 -6.40 -1.69 6.03
N VAL A 34 -5.85 -1.39 4.86
CA VAL A 34 -5.66 -0.02 4.36
C VAL A 34 -6.42 0.18 3.07
N HIS A 35 -7.32 1.17 3.04
CA HIS A 35 -8.12 1.54 1.88
C HIS A 35 -7.90 3.00 1.51
N LEU A 36 -7.21 3.22 0.41
CA LEU A 36 -6.89 4.55 -0.10
C LEU A 36 -7.53 4.78 -1.46
N SER A 37 -8.15 5.96 -1.60
CA SER A 37 -8.68 6.37 -2.90
C SER A 37 -8.54 7.87 -3.16
N ARG A 38 -8.50 8.22 -4.44
CA ARG A 38 -8.59 9.60 -4.96
C ARG A 38 -7.49 10.52 -4.41
N GLN A 39 -6.28 10.35 -4.95
CA GLN A 39 -5.13 11.23 -4.69
C GLN A 39 -4.62 11.12 -3.23
N CYS A 40 -4.38 9.90 -2.76
CA CYS A 40 -3.76 9.65 -1.47
C CYS A 40 -2.30 9.18 -1.63
N ILE A 41 -1.45 9.58 -0.68
CA ILE A 41 -0.06 9.16 -0.56
C ILE A 41 0.07 8.40 0.76
N TYR A 42 0.75 7.25 0.73
CA TYR A 42 0.96 6.41 1.90
C TYR A 42 2.40 5.91 1.97
N SER A 43 2.96 5.91 3.18
CA SER A 43 4.24 5.28 3.47
C SER A 43 4.19 4.46 4.75
N ALA A 44 4.90 3.34 4.80
CA ALA A 44 5.21 2.67 6.06
C ALA A 44 6.57 1.97 6.04
N ASP A 45 7.33 2.04 7.13
CA ASP A 45 8.67 1.44 7.12
C ASP A 45 8.55 -0.10 7.16
N SER A 46 7.69 -0.64 8.03
CA SER A 46 7.48 -2.09 8.15
C SER A 46 6.00 -2.48 8.20
N MET A 47 5.65 -3.55 7.48
CA MET A 47 4.29 -4.10 7.45
C MET A 47 4.31 -5.61 7.59
N THR A 48 3.41 -6.12 8.43
CA THR A 48 3.21 -7.55 8.67
C THR A 48 1.72 -7.84 8.72
N ASP A 49 1.28 -8.95 8.14
CA ASP A 49 -0.12 -9.38 8.16
C ASP A 49 -1.08 -8.24 7.76
N THR A 50 -0.84 -7.64 6.60
CA THR A 50 -1.57 -6.43 6.17
C THR A 50 -2.22 -6.61 4.80
N GLU A 51 -3.37 -5.97 4.60
CA GLU A 51 -4.03 -5.86 3.30
C GLU A 51 -4.09 -4.39 2.86
N VAL A 52 -3.69 -4.09 1.62
CA VAL A 52 -3.62 -2.72 1.09
C VAL A 52 -4.42 -2.60 -0.21
N HIS A 53 -5.42 -1.73 -0.24
CA HIS A 53 -6.23 -1.40 -1.40
C HIS A 53 -6.02 0.05 -1.84
N LEU A 54 -5.51 0.23 -3.06
CA LEU A 54 -5.22 1.52 -3.67
C LEU A 54 -6.07 1.70 -4.93
N SER A 55 -6.76 2.84 -5.02
CA SER A 55 -7.55 3.17 -6.20
C SER A 55 -7.47 4.64 -6.62
N HIS A 56 -7.51 4.90 -7.93
CA HIS A 56 -7.58 6.25 -8.49
C HIS A 56 -6.48 7.20 -8.00
N GLN A 57 -5.31 7.15 -8.66
CA GLN A 57 -4.21 8.10 -8.46
C GLN A 57 -3.61 8.05 -7.04
N CYS A 58 -3.43 6.86 -6.47
CA CYS A 58 -2.76 6.71 -5.18
C CYS A 58 -1.28 6.32 -5.36
N ILE A 59 -0.44 6.75 -4.42
CA ILE A 59 0.98 6.39 -4.35
C ILE A 59 1.23 5.72 -3.00
N TYR A 60 1.95 4.60 -3.03
CA TYR A 60 2.25 3.80 -1.85
C TYR A 60 3.72 3.38 -1.85
N SER A 61 4.39 3.48 -0.69
CA SER A 61 5.74 2.94 -0.50
C SER A 61 5.87 2.21 0.83
N ALA A 62 6.68 1.16 0.88
CA ALA A 62 7.15 0.59 2.14
C ALA A 62 8.61 0.14 2.08
N ASP A 63 9.30 0.06 3.21
CA ASP A 63 10.68 -0.46 3.20
C ASP A 63 10.65 -1.99 3.27
N SER A 64 9.85 -2.58 4.16
CA SER A 64 9.73 -4.02 4.31
C SER A 64 8.29 -4.50 4.51
N MET A 65 7.94 -5.59 3.83
CA MET A 65 6.62 -6.20 3.89
C MET A 65 6.73 -7.71 4.07
N THR A 66 5.92 -8.25 4.96
CA THR A 66 5.83 -9.69 5.24
C THR A 66 4.35 -10.08 5.33
N ASP A 67 3.97 -11.22 4.75
CA ASP A 67 2.60 -11.73 4.80
C ASP A 67 1.56 -10.64 4.41
N THR A 68 1.76 -10.02 3.25
CA THR A 68 0.98 -8.84 2.84
C THR A 68 0.30 -9.03 1.49
N GLU A 69 -0.95 -8.55 1.36
CA GLU A 69 -1.64 -8.48 0.08
C GLU A 69 -1.82 -7.02 -0.37
N VAL A 70 -1.53 -6.73 -1.65
CA VAL A 70 -1.63 -5.38 -2.21
C VAL A 70 -2.47 -5.39 -3.49
N HIS A 71 -3.52 -4.57 -3.52
CA HIS A 71 -4.39 -4.38 -4.67
C HIS A 71 -4.29 -2.95 -5.21
N LEU A 72 -3.88 -2.82 -6.46
CA LEU A 72 -3.76 -1.55 -7.18
C LEU A 72 -4.76 -1.47 -8.34
N SER A 73 -5.51 -0.36 -8.38
CA SER A 73 -6.44 -0.08 -9.46
C SER A 73 -6.37 1.36 -9.95
N HIS A 74 -6.34 1.52 -11.27
CA HIS A 74 -6.48 2.80 -11.96
C HIS A 74 -5.46 3.88 -11.54
N GLN A 75 -4.33 3.92 -12.26
CA GLN A 75 -3.29 4.95 -12.14
C GLN A 75 -2.61 5.00 -10.76
N CYS A 76 -2.39 3.85 -10.12
CA CYS A 76 -1.69 3.78 -8.83
C CYS A 76 -0.20 3.40 -9.01
N ILE A 77 0.65 3.86 -8.09
CA ILE A 77 2.07 3.54 -8.06
C ILE A 77 2.40 2.92 -6.71
N TYR A 78 3.15 1.83 -6.73
CA TYR A 78 3.63 1.15 -5.53
C TYR A 78 5.12 0.78 -5.65
N SER A 79 5.86 0.94 -4.56
CA SER A 79 7.22 0.45 -4.42
C SER A 79 7.45 -0.17 -3.04
N ALA A 80 8.28 -1.22 -2.94
CA ALA A 80 8.92 -1.54 -1.66
C ALA A 80 10.35 -2.06 -1.81
N ASP A 81 11.19 -1.86 -0.79
CA ASP A 81 12.58 -2.34 -0.85
C ASP A 81 12.64 -3.86 -0.68
N SER A 82 11.84 -4.44 0.23
CA SER A 82 11.81 -5.88 0.47
C SER A 82 10.40 -6.42 0.68
N MET A 83 10.10 -7.55 0.04
CA MET A 83 8.84 -8.30 0.18
C MET A 83 9.13 -9.78 0.45
N THR A 84 8.43 -10.34 1.42
CA THR A 84 8.44 -11.75 1.79
C THR A 84 7.00 -12.22 1.94
N ASP A 85 6.62 -13.34 1.32
CA ASP A 85 5.26 -13.89 1.41
C ASP A 85 4.17 -12.84 1.03
N THR A 86 4.44 -12.05 -0.02
CA THR A 86 3.58 -10.96 -0.45
C THR A 86 2.86 -11.29 -1.76
N THR A 87 1.60 -10.90 -1.89
CA THR A 87 0.86 -10.98 -3.16
C THR A 87 0.48 -9.59 -3.67
N VAL A 88 0.77 -9.29 -4.94
CA VAL A 88 0.50 -7.98 -5.56
C VAL A 88 -0.42 -8.13 -6.77
N HIS A 89 -1.57 -7.47 -6.73
CA HIS A 89 -2.53 -7.40 -7.83
C HIS A 89 -2.55 -6.01 -8.46
N LEU A 90 -2.35 -5.93 -9.77
CA LEU A 90 -2.34 -4.67 -10.52
C LEU A 90 -3.39 -4.66 -11.62
N SER A 91 -4.05 -3.51 -11.80
CA SER A 91 -5.01 -3.27 -12.88
C SER A 91 -4.97 -1.83 -13.40
N HIS A 92 -5.22 -1.66 -14.70
CA HIS A 92 -5.40 -0.36 -15.38
C HIS A 92 -4.34 0.72 -15.03
N GLN A 93 -3.25 0.76 -15.79
CA GLN A 93 -2.20 1.80 -15.70
C GLN A 93 -1.53 1.91 -14.32
N CYS A 94 -1.37 0.80 -13.59
CA CYS A 94 -0.61 0.79 -12.35
C CYS A 94 0.86 0.41 -12.57
N ILE A 95 1.74 0.90 -11.70
CA ILE A 95 3.18 0.64 -11.71
C ILE A 95 3.59 0.03 -10.37
N TYR A 96 4.48 -0.96 -10.43
CA TYR A 96 5.07 -1.64 -9.29
C TYR A 96 6.58 -1.75 -9.44
N SER A 97 7.32 -1.61 -8.34
CA SER A 97 8.76 -1.88 -8.26
C SER A 97 9.12 -2.51 -6.92
N ALA A 98 10.05 -3.46 -6.93
CA ALA A 98 10.64 -3.99 -5.71
C ALA A 98 12.12 -4.30 -5.89
N ASP A 99 12.93 -4.03 -4.87
CA ASP A 99 14.37 -4.32 -4.91
C ASP A 99 14.66 -5.80 -4.57
N SER A 100 13.92 -6.37 -3.60
CA SER A 100 14.02 -7.76 -3.20
C SER A 100 12.64 -8.40 -3.00
N MET A 101 12.47 -9.61 -3.54
CA MET A 101 11.25 -10.39 -3.46
C MET A 101 11.58 -11.85 -3.11
N THR A 102 11.02 -12.34 -2.01
CA THR A 102 11.07 -13.75 -1.58
C THR A 102 9.63 -14.24 -1.47
N ASP A 103 9.33 -15.41 -2.04
CA ASP A 103 7.99 -16.02 -1.98
C ASP A 103 6.85 -15.02 -2.32
N THR A 104 7.11 -14.16 -3.31
CA THR A 104 6.21 -13.07 -3.70
C THR A 104 5.56 -13.37 -5.06
N GLU A 105 4.25 -13.21 -5.16
CA GLU A 105 3.48 -13.36 -6.40
C GLU A 105 2.99 -12.01 -6.92
N VAL A 106 3.04 -11.81 -8.25
CA VAL A 106 2.56 -10.59 -8.90
C VAL A 106 1.59 -10.93 -10.03
N HIS A 107 0.36 -10.45 -9.91
CA HIS A 107 -0.72 -10.65 -10.86
C HIS A 107 -1.08 -9.35 -11.58
N LEU A 108 -1.03 -9.37 -12.91
CA LEU A 108 -1.48 -8.27 -13.74
C LEU A 108 -2.80 -8.64 -14.41
N SER A 109 -3.81 -7.81 -14.22
CA SER A 109 -5.10 -7.91 -14.91
C SER A 109 -5.30 -6.73 -15.85
N HIS A 110 -5.73 -7.03 -17.07
CA HIS A 110 -6.17 -6.03 -18.04
C HIS A 110 -7.69 -5.90 -17.94
N GLN A 111 -8.16 -4.87 -17.23
CA GLN A 111 -9.52 -4.37 -17.34
C GLN A 111 -9.50 -3.00 -18.00
#